data_AF-A0A520N0M8-F1
#
_entry.id   AF-A0A520N0M8-F1
#
_cell.length_a   1.000
_cell.length_b   1.000
_cell.length_c   1.000
_cell.angle_alpha   90.00
_cell.angle_beta   90.00
_cell.angle_gamma   90.00
#
_symmetry.space_group_name_H-M   'P 1'
#
loop_
_entity.id
_entity.type
_entity.pdbx_description
1 polymer ?
#
loop_
_entity_poly.entity_id
_entity_poly.type
_entity_poly.pdbx_seq_one_letter_code
_entity_poly.pdbx_strand_id
1 'polypeptide(L)'
;MNNFLNSLNNRERNLVLATLLMVVTLILFFIFTNTIQSLNFSSKKLEKAKSDYEYVVLKAQQLSNSFINQSNDPAEIKSFIDNSIDLDIKNLEVDNIDNYLKISFETKNLQESFSVSDKIAFMLEKDFSKVNYSKNENGSFTELFIINP
;
A
#
# COMPACT_ATOMS: atom_id res chain seq x y z
N MET A 1 34.06 20.13 -53.44
CA MET A 1 32.97 19.36 -52.80
C MET A 1 31.93 19.08 -53.88
N ASN A 2 31.80 17.83 -54.32
CA ASN A 2 30.97 17.50 -55.49
C ASN A 2 29.49 17.69 -55.16
N ASN A 3 28.79 18.43 -56.03
CA ASN A 3 27.36 18.70 -55.94
C ASN A 3 26.58 17.49 -56.50
N PHE A 4 26.80 16.29 -55.92
CA PHE A 4 26.25 15.02 -56.42
C PHE A 4 24.75 15.14 -56.65
N LEU A 5 24.00 15.59 -55.63
CA LEU A 5 22.54 15.80 -55.68
C LEU A 5 22.06 16.79 -56.75
N ASN A 6 22.89 17.78 -57.12
CA ASN A 6 22.57 18.75 -58.17
C ASN A 6 22.92 18.24 -59.57
N SER A 7 23.73 17.18 -59.68
CA SER A 7 24.07 16.54 -60.95
C SER A 7 23.10 15.42 -61.36
N LEU A 8 22.17 15.02 -60.48
CA LEU A 8 21.17 14.00 -60.78
C LEU A 8 19.95 14.58 -61.49
N ASN A 9 19.32 13.76 -62.33
CA ASN A 9 18.04 14.10 -62.91
C ASN A 9 16.93 14.08 -61.84
N ASN A 10 15.83 14.82 -62.05
CA ASN A 10 14.75 14.99 -61.07
C ASN A 10 14.21 13.65 -60.53
N ARG A 11 14.10 12.63 -61.40
CA ARG A 11 13.65 11.29 -61.01
C ARG A 11 14.61 10.62 -60.02
N GLU A 12 15.91 10.71 -60.27
CA GLU A 12 16.94 10.05 -59.46
C GLU A 12 17.09 10.74 -58.11
N ARG A 13 17.03 12.09 -58.08
CA ARG A 13 17.02 12.86 -56.83
C ARG A 13 15.84 12.47 -55.93
N ASN A 14 14.65 12.30 -56.51
CA ASN A 14 13.46 11.87 -55.76
C ASN A 14 13.60 10.44 -55.22
N LEU A 15 14.20 9.52 -55.99
CA LEU A 15 14.47 8.15 -55.54
C LEU A 15 15.46 8.11 -54.37
N VAL A 16 16.52 8.92 -54.42
CA VAL A 16 17.50 9.03 -53.33
C VAL A 16 16.83 9.58 -52.06
N LEU A 17 15.99 10.61 -52.17
CA LEU A 17 15.25 11.16 -51.03
C LEU A 17 14.26 10.17 -50.45
N ALA A 18 13.53 9.43 -51.29
CA ALA A 18 12.59 8.40 -50.85
C ALA A 18 13.30 7.28 -50.08
N THR A 19 14.47 6.85 -50.57
CA THR A 19 15.28 5.82 -49.91
C THR A 19 15.81 6.32 -48.57
N LEU A 20 16.31 7.56 -48.50
CA LEU A 20 16.75 8.17 -47.25
C LEU A 20 15.61 8.21 -46.22
N LEU A 21 14.42 8.63 -46.65
CA LEU A 21 13.24 8.67 -45.79
C LEU A 21 12.86 7.28 -45.28
N MET A 22 12.91 6.26 -46.13
CA MET A 22 12.66 4.87 -45.75
C MET A 22 13.66 4.34 -44.71
N VAL A 23 14.94 4.71 -44.83
CA VAL A 23 15.96 4.33 -43.85
C VAL A 23 15.68 5.01 -42.50
N VAL A 24 15.34 6.29 -42.51
CA VAL A 24 15.02 7.04 -41.28
C VAL A 24 13.79 6.45 -40.59
N THR A 25 12.74 6.11 -41.32
CA THR A 25 11.54 5.51 -40.72
C THR A 25 11.81 4.14 -40.13
N LEU A 26 12.64 3.31 -40.77
CA LEU A 26 13.07 2.02 -40.21
C LEU A 26 13.84 2.19 -38.90
N ILE A 27 14.80 3.13 -38.86
CA ILE A 27 15.57 3.41 -37.63
C ILE A 27 14.63 3.85 -36.51
N LEU A 28 13.70 4.76 -36.79
CA LEU A 28 12.71 5.21 -35.81
C LEU A 28 11.84 4.05 -35.32
N PHE A 29 11.39 3.18 -36.22
CA PHE A 29 10.60 2.00 -35.86
C PHE A 29 11.34 1.08 -34.86
N PHE A 30 12.63 0.80 -35.11
CA PHE A 30 13.44 0.02 -34.17
C PHE A 30 13.62 0.71 -32.81
N ILE A 31 13.80 2.04 -32.79
CA ILE A 31 13.93 2.78 -31.53
C ILE A 31 12.62 2.70 -30.73
N PHE A 32 11.48 2.97 -31.37
CA PHE A 32 10.18 2.96 -30.71
C PHE A 32 9.82 1.57 -30.18
N THR A 33 9.99 0.52 -30.99
CA THR A 33 9.66 -0.86 -30.59
C THR A 33 10.49 -1.31 -29.39
N ASN A 34 11.81 -1.10 -29.42
CA ASN A 34 12.70 -1.43 -28.30
C ASN A 34 12.34 -0.64 -27.04
N THR A 35 12.02 0.64 -27.17
CA THR A 35 11.64 1.48 -26.03
C THR A 35 10.33 0.99 -25.40
N ILE A 36 9.31 0.72 -26.21
CA ILE A 36 8.03 0.18 -25.73
C ILE A 36 8.23 -1.16 -25.03
N GLN A 37 9.05 -2.05 -25.59
CA GLN A 37 9.32 -3.35 -25.00
C GLN A 37 10.05 -3.23 -23.65
N SER A 38 11.05 -2.35 -23.57
CA SER A 38 11.81 -2.06 -22.34
C SER A 38 10.90 -1.46 -21.25
N LEU A 39 10.01 -0.53 -21.61
CA LEU A 39 9.02 0.04 -20.71
C LEU A 39 8.08 -1.03 -20.17
N ASN A 40 7.49 -1.85 -21.05
CA ASN A 40 6.60 -2.94 -20.63
C ASN A 40 7.28 -3.94 -19.70
N PHE A 41 8.55 -4.27 -19.96
CA PHE A 41 9.32 -5.16 -19.09
C PHE A 41 9.62 -4.53 -17.72
N SER A 42 9.94 -3.24 -17.71
CA SER A 42 10.21 -2.49 -16.48
C SER A 42 8.95 -2.35 -15.62
N SER A 43 7.80 -2.06 -16.23
CA SER A 43 6.51 -2.01 -15.54
C SER A 43 6.15 -3.36 -14.92
N LYS A 44 6.31 -4.46 -15.65
CA LYS A 44 6.07 -5.81 -15.10
C LYS A 44 6.98 -6.14 -13.92
N LYS A 45 8.25 -5.74 -13.99
CA LYS A 45 9.18 -5.91 -12.86
C LYS A 45 8.78 -5.09 -11.65
N LEU A 46 8.33 -3.86 -11.86
CA LEU A 46 7.86 -2.98 -10.81
C LEU A 46 6.61 -3.56 -10.13
N GLU A 47 5.62 -3.99 -10.91
CA GLU A 47 4.41 -4.63 -10.39
C GLU A 47 4.75 -5.89 -9.59
N LYS A 48 5.65 -6.73 -10.11
CA LYS A 48 6.11 -7.92 -9.39
C LYS A 48 6.78 -7.54 -8.07
N ALA A 49 7.72 -6.59 -8.08
CA ALA A 49 8.41 -6.17 -6.88
C ALA A 49 7.42 -5.63 -5.83
N LYS A 50 6.48 -4.78 -6.25
CA LYS A 50 5.42 -4.27 -5.37
C LYS A 50 4.61 -5.42 -4.75
N SER A 51 4.17 -6.37 -5.56
CA SER A 51 3.41 -7.53 -5.10
C SER A 51 4.22 -8.42 -4.15
N ASP A 52 5.51 -8.65 -4.42
CA ASP A 52 6.40 -9.42 -3.55
C ASP A 52 6.55 -8.72 -2.17
N TYR A 53 6.69 -7.39 -2.15
CA TYR A 53 6.71 -6.62 -0.89
C TYR A 53 5.38 -6.70 -0.13
N GLU A 54 4.25 -6.50 -0.81
CA GLU A 54 2.93 -6.59 -0.20
C GLU A 54 2.69 -7.99 0.40
N TYR A 55 3.11 -9.05 -0.30
CA TYR A 55 3.02 -10.42 0.19
C TYR A 55 3.81 -10.64 1.49
N VAL A 56 5.04 -10.14 1.56
CA VAL A 56 5.89 -10.27 2.76
C VAL A 56 5.29 -9.51 3.94
N VAL A 57 4.80 -8.29 3.70
CA VAL A 57 4.14 -7.48 4.75
C VAL A 57 2.89 -8.20 5.27
N LEU A 58 2.02 -8.68 4.38
CA LEU A 58 0.82 -9.42 4.77
C LEU A 58 1.15 -10.70 5.56
N LYS A 59 2.15 -11.46 5.12
CA LYS A 59 2.64 -12.65 5.83
C LYS A 59 3.17 -12.33 7.23
N ALA A 60 3.94 -11.24 7.37
CA ALA A 60 4.48 -10.80 8.64
C ALA A 60 3.36 -10.33 9.58
N GLN A 61 2.39 -9.59 9.07
CA GLN A 61 1.20 -9.17 9.82
C GLN A 61 0.39 -10.39 10.28
N GLN A 62 0.06 -11.33 9.39
CA GLN A 62 -0.66 -12.56 9.76
C GLN A 62 0.06 -13.34 10.87
N LEU A 63 1.38 -13.47 10.78
CA LEU A 63 2.16 -14.15 11.80
C LEU A 63 2.11 -13.40 13.13
N SER A 64 2.32 -12.08 13.12
CA SER A 64 2.24 -11.23 14.32
C SER A 64 0.87 -11.32 14.97
N ASN A 65 -0.21 -11.21 14.19
CA ASN A 65 -1.58 -11.35 14.66
C ASN A 65 -1.77 -12.73 15.29
N SER A 66 -1.34 -13.82 14.64
CA SER A 66 -1.53 -15.18 15.17
C SER A 66 -0.93 -15.41 16.58
N PHE A 67 0.16 -14.73 16.92
CA PHE A 67 0.75 -14.76 18.26
C PHE A 67 -0.07 -13.94 19.26
N ILE A 68 -0.49 -12.74 18.86
CA ILE A 68 -1.27 -11.84 19.73
C ILE A 68 -2.69 -12.34 19.96
N ASN A 69 -3.32 -13.00 18.98
CA ASN A 69 -4.67 -13.56 19.11
C ASN A 69 -4.74 -14.62 20.22
N GLN A 70 -3.62 -15.30 20.48
CA GLN A 70 -3.48 -16.26 21.57
C GLN A 70 -3.03 -15.62 22.90
N SER A 71 -2.55 -14.37 22.85
CA SER A 71 -2.16 -13.64 24.05
C SER A 71 -3.39 -13.05 24.75
N ASN A 72 -3.34 -13.10 26.08
CA ASN A 72 -4.28 -12.42 26.98
C ASN A 72 -3.51 -11.46 27.93
N ASP A 73 -2.23 -11.21 27.65
CA ASP A 73 -1.42 -10.27 28.42
C ASP A 73 -1.71 -8.83 27.96
N PRO A 74 -2.27 -7.97 28.84
CA PRO A 74 -2.54 -6.58 28.51
C PRO A 74 -1.30 -5.82 28.02
N ALA A 75 -0.11 -6.14 28.54
CA ALA A 75 1.13 -5.45 28.16
C ALA A 75 1.55 -5.77 26.73
N GLU A 76 1.45 -7.04 26.32
CA GLU A 76 1.74 -7.47 24.94
C GLU A 76 0.74 -6.88 23.95
N ILE A 77 -0.55 -6.90 24.30
CA ILE A 77 -1.63 -6.37 23.44
C ILE A 77 -1.50 -4.85 23.30
N LYS A 78 -1.22 -4.14 24.40
CA LYS A 78 -0.95 -2.70 24.36
C LYS A 78 0.22 -2.40 23.46
N SER A 79 1.36 -3.10 23.63
CA SER A 79 2.55 -2.89 22.81
C SER A 79 2.27 -3.18 21.33
N PHE A 80 1.48 -4.19 21.02
CA PHE A 80 1.10 -4.52 19.65
C PHE A 80 0.24 -3.42 19.00
N ILE A 81 -0.75 -2.89 19.72
CA ILE A 81 -1.59 -1.79 19.24
C ILE A 81 -0.78 -0.49 19.11
N ASP A 82 0.05 -0.15 20.10
CA ASP A 82 0.90 1.06 20.10
C ASP A 82 1.92 1.04 18.94
N ASN A 83 2.45 -0.14 18.58
CA ASN A 83 3.38 -0.28 17.45
C ASN A 83 2.69 -0.32 16.08
N SER A 84 1.35 -0.31 16.03
CA SER A 84 0.62 -0.28 14.77
C SER A 84 0.64 1.14 14.17
N ILE A 85 1.22 1.26 12.97
CA ILE A 85 1.57 2.55 12.33
C ILE A 85 0.32 3.40 11.95
N ASP A 86 -0.87 2.81 11.99
CA ASP A 86 -2.08 3.32 11.33
C ASP A 86 -3.23 3.69 12.27
N LEU A 87 -2.97 3.77 13.59
CA LEU A 87 -3.96 4.13 14.60
C LEU A 87 -3.67 5.53 15.15
N ASP A 88 -4.50 6.50 14.76
CA ASP A 88 -4.40 7.89 15.21
C ASP A 88 -5.11 8.04 16.58
N ILE A 89 -4.59 7.37 17.60
CA ILE A 89 -5.17 7.25 18.95
C ILE A 89 -4.32 7.96 20.02
N LYS A 90 -4.96 8.33 21.13
CA LYS A 90 -4.29 8.86 22.33
C LYS A 90 -4.74 8.08 23.56
N ASN A 91 -3.93 8.13 24.62
CA ASN A 91 -4.23 7.56 25.92
C ASN A 91 -4.70 6.09 25.84
N LEU A 92 -3.98 5.28 25.05
CA LEU A 92 -4.25 3.85 24.96
C LEU A 92 -3.97 3.19 26.32
N GLU A 93 -4.98 2.53 26.86
CA GLU A 93 -4.91 1.69 28.05
C GLU A 93 -5.47 0.32 27.71
N VAL A 94 -4.79 -0.73 28.19
CA VAL A 94 -5.25 -2.11 28.06
C VAL A 94 -5.12 -2.75 29.43
N ASP A 95 -6.22 -3.26 29.95
CA ASP A 95 -6.31 -3.86 31.27
C ASP A 95 -7.20 -5.10 31.25
N ASN A 96 -6.89 -6.07 32.12
CA ASN A 96 -7.83 -7.14 32.43
C ASN A 96 -8.75 -6.68 33.56
N ILE A 97 -10.06 -6.63 33.28
CA ILE A 97 -11.10 -6.28 34.25
C ILE A 97 -12.12 -7.41 34.28
N ASP A 98 -12.22 -8.06 35.43
CA ASP A 98 -13.03 -9.27 35.64
C ASP A 98 -12.69 -10.37 34.61
N ASN A 99 -13.64 -10.74 33.75
CA ASN A 99 -13.47 -11.72 32.67
C ASN A 99 -13.25 -11.07 31.29
N TYR A 100 -13.00 -9.76 31.27
CA TYR A 100 -12.81 -9.01 30.04
C TYR A 100 -11.41 -8.45 29.94
N LEU A 101 -10.84 -8.52 28.75
CA LEU A 101 -9.78 -7.62 28.33
C LEU A 101 -10.45 -6.31 27.87
N LYS A 102 -10.19 -5.22 28.60
CA LYS A 102 -10.66 -3.88 28.27
C LYS A 102 -9.57 -3.12 27.53
N ILE A 103 -9.92 -2.53 26.38
CA ILE A 103 -9.05 -1.63 25.62
C ILE A 103 -9.74 -0.26 25.59
N SER A 104 -9.04 0.77 26.06
CA SER A 104 -9.55 2.13 26.16
C SER A 104 -8.65 3.10 25.39
N PHE A 105 -9.23 4.01 24.61
CA PHE A 105 -8.47 4.98 23.82
C PHE A 105 -9.30 6.22 23.47
N GLU A 106 -8.60 7.28 23.09
CA GLU A 106 -9.17 8.54 22.60
C GLU A 106 -8.87 8.75 21.11
N THR A 107 -9.85 9.28 20.38
CA THR A 107 -9.72 9.70 18.97
C THR A 107 -10.23 11.14 18.79
N LYS A 108 -9.99 11.76 17.62
CA LYS A 108 -10.44 13.14 17.38
C LYS A 108 -11.96 13.26 17.28
N ASN A 109 -12.66 12.20 16.87
CA ASN A 109 -14.10 12.20 16.68
C ASN A 109 -14.68 10.78 16.66
N LEU A 110 -16.01 10.67 16.78
CA LEU A 110 -16.70 9.39 16.85
C LEU A 110 -16.52 8.52 15.58
N GLN A 111 -16.36 9.13 14.41
CA GLN A 111 -16.14 8.40 13.16
C GLN A 111 -14.77 7.71 13.15
N GLU A 112 -13.74 8.38 13.65
CA GLU A 112 -12.42 7.79 13.88
C GLU A 112 -12.49 6.69 14.93
N SER A 113 -13.25 6.88 16.02
CA SER A 113 -13.48 5.81 17.01
C SER A 113 -14.02 4.53 16.38
N PHE A 114 -15.04 4.61 15.53
CA PHE A 114 -15.56 3.43 14.81
C PHE A 114 -14.49 2.77 13.94
N SER A 115 -13.78 3.59 13.15
CA SER A 115 -12.75 3.09 12.23
C SER A 115 -11.59 2.41 12.96
N VAL A 116 -11.19 2.96 14.12
CA VAL A 116 -10.15 2.40 14.98
C VAL A 116 -10.62 1.12 15.65
N SER A 117 -11.86 1.08 16.17
CA SER A 117 -12.44 -0.13 16.76
C SER A 117 -12.40 -1.30 15.76
N ASP A 118 -12.84 -1.07 14.52
CA ASP A 118 -12.84 -2.11 13.48
C ASP A 118 -11.42 -2.58 13.15
N LYS A 119 -10.45 -1.65 13.09
CA LYS A 119 -9.04 -2.00 12.89
C LYS A 119 -8.50 -2.84 14.05
N ILE A 120 -8.80 -2.49 15.30
CA ILE A 120 -8.36 -3.25 16.47
C ILE A 120 -8.99 -4.65 16.47
N ALA A 121 -10.28 -4.78 16.13
CA ALA A 121 -10.95 -6.08 16.03
C ALA A 121 -10.25 -6.97 14.99
N PHE A 122 -9.95 -6.39 13.83
CA PHE A 122 -9.27 -7.07 12.74
C PHE A 122 -7.83 -7.47 13.11
N MET A 123 -7.08 -6.58 13.75
CA MET A 123 -5.69 -6.84 14.15
C MET A 123 -5.59 -7.93 15.22
N LEU A 124 -6.54 -7.96 16.16
CA LEU A 124 -6.57 -8.95 17.24
C LEU A 124 -7.31 -10.24 16.87
N GLU A 125 -7.95 -10.31 15.69
CA GLU A 125 -8.88 -11.37 15.27
C GLU A 125 -9.83 -11.84 16.41
N LYS A 126 -10.28 -10.89 17.24
CA LYS A 126 -11.17 -11.14 18.39
C LYS A 126 -12.43 -10.28 18.24
N ASP A 127 -13.57 -10.90 18.49
CA ASP A 127 -14.85 -10.20 18.54
C ASP A 127 -15.00 -9.43 19.86
N PHE A 128 -15.55 -8.22 19.78
CA PHE A 128 -15.90 -7.45 20.96
C PHE A 128 -17.24 -7.94 21.54
N SER A 129 -17.27 -8.28 22.82
CA SER A 129 -18.50 -8.59 23.53
C SER A 129 -19.32 -7.35 23.85
N LYS A 130 -18.65 -6.22 24.03
CA LYS A 130 -19.26 -4.92 24.32
C LYS A 130 -18.36 -3.80 23.82
N VAL A 131 -18.99 -2.73 23.35
CA VAL A 131 -18.31 -1.49 22.99
C VAL A 131 -19.07 -0.30 23.56
N ASN A 132 -18.34 0.61 24.21
CA ASN A 132 -18.86 1.90 24.65
C ASN A 132 -18.20 3.02 23.85
N TYR A 133 -19.03 3.92 23.30
CA TYR A 133 -18.56 5.15 22.69
C TYR A 133 -19.09 6.34 23.50
N SER A 134 -18.19 7.22 23.91
CA SER A 134 -18.56 8.48 24.55
C SER A 134 -17.90 9.65 23.81
N LYS A 135 -18.56 10.81 23.89
CA LYS A 135 -18.06 12.06 23.32
C LYS A 135 -17.53 12.92 24.46
N ASN A 136 -16.26 13.33 24.35
CA ASN A 136 -15.65 14.31 25.24
C ASN A 136 -15.54 15.67 24.55
N GLU A 137 -15.22 16.73 25.30
CA GLU A 137 -15.10 18.10 24.76
C GLU A 137 -14.10 18.21 23.61
N ASN A 138 -13.07 17.36 23.60
CA ASN A 138 -11.96 17.40 22.64
C ASN A 138 -11.93 16.21 21.66
N GLY A 139 -12.95 15.34 21.65
CA GLY A 139 -12.97 14.18 20.77
C GLY A 139 -13.93 13.07 21.19
N SER A 140 -13.51 11.82 21.02
CA SER A 140 -14.29 10.65 21.44
C SER A 140 -13.42 9.71 22.26
N PHE A 141 -13.99 9.19 23.34
CA PHE A 141 -13.40 8.14 24.15
C PHE A 141 -14.14 6.83 23.88
N THR A 142 -13.39 5.75 23.73
CA THR A 142 -13.92 4.44 23.37
C THR A 142 -13.40 3.39 24.31
N GLU A 143 -14.28 2.46 24.70
CA GLU A 143 -13.92 1.27 25.46
C GLU A 143 -14.40 0.03 24.73
N LEU A 144 -13.48 -0.89 24.46
CA LEU A 144 -13.73 -2.18 23.83
C LEU A 144 -13.56 -3.27 24.89
N PHE A 145 -14.49 -4.21 24.94
CA PHE A 145 -14.42 -5.34 25.85
C PHE A 145 -14.36 -6.63 25.02
N ILE A 146 -13.34 -7.44 25.27
CA ILE A 146 -13.14 -8.76 24.66
C ILE A 146 -13.25 -9.81 25.77
N ILE A 147 -13.99 -10.89 25.55
CA ILE A 147 -14.06 -12.00 26.51
C ILE A 147 -12.70 -12.70 26.52
N ASN A 148 -12.07 -12.79 27.69
CA ASN A 148 -10.88 -13.63 27.84
C ASN A 148 -11.33 -15.11 27.92
N PRO A 149 -10.77 -16.00 27.08
CA PRO A 149 -11.01 -17.43 27.15
C PRO A 149 -10.42 -18.08 28.41
#